data_AF-A0A133VFX8-F1
#
_entry.id   AF-A0A133VFX8-F1
#
_cell.length_a   1.000
_cell.length_b   1.000
_cell.length_c   1.000
_cell.angle_alpha   90.00
_cell.angle_beta   90.00
_cell.angle_gamma   90.00
#
_symmetry.space_group_name_H-M   'P 1'
#
loop_
_entity.id
_entity.type
_entity.pdbx_description
1 polymer ?
#
loop_
_entity_poly.entity_id
_entity_poly.type
_entity_poly.pdbx_seq_one_letter_code
_entity_poly.pdbx_strand_id
1 'polypeptide(L)' 'MFHLFFTFKILIITPLDSIYALTDLRIIFRKSSPQHNLNDSQKKKVKKITKKVRKNLDYIQKAVEK' A
#
# COMPACT_ATOMS: atom_id res chain seq x y z
N MET A 1 21.33 18.45 0.97
CA MET A 1 20.50 17.91 2.06
C MET A 1 19.10 17.47 1.59
N PHE A 2 18.39 18.26 0.75
CA PHE A 2 17.07 17.90 0.21
C PHE A 2 17.03 16.61 -0.64
N HIS A 3 18.06 16.38 -1.47
CA HIS A 3 18.07 15.22 -2.36
C HIS A 3 18.14 13.88 -1.60
N LEU A 4 18.95 13.80 -0.53
CA LEU A 4 19.08 12.59 0.28
C LEU A 4 17.75 12.22 0.97
N PHE A 5 17.04 13.25 1.47
CA PHE A 5 15.75 13.09 2.12
C PHE A 5 14.64 12.65 1.14
N PHE A 6 14.68 13.20 -0.07
CA PHE A 6 13.78 12.83 -1.17
C PHE A 6 13.99 11.38 -1.59
N THR A 7 15.24 10.98 -1.84
CA THR A 7 15.61 9.62 -2.22
C THR A 7 15.23 8.61 -1.14
N PHE A 8 15.53 8.88 0.13
CA PHE A 8 15.18 7.99 1.25
C PHE A 8 13.67 7.82 1.43
N LYS A 9 12.90 8.90 1.36
CA LYS A 9 11.45 8.85 1.51
C LYS A 9 10.77 8.10 0.36
N ILE A 10 11.27 8.25 -0.86
CA ILE A 10 10.65 7.63 -2.05
C ILE A 10 11.11 6.19 -2.22
N LEU A 11 12.41 5.93 -2.19
CA LEU A 11 12.95 4.61 -2.51
C LEU A 11 12.87 3.62 -1.33
N ILE A 12 12.66 4.09 -0.10
CA ILE A 12 12.64 3.21 1.08
C ILE A 12 11.31 3.32 1.83
N ILE A 13 10.91 4.51 2.27
CA ILE A 13 9.71 4.66 3.11
C ILE A 13 8.44 4.29 2.34
N THR A 14 8.29 4.79 1.10
CA THR A 14 7.07 4.58 0.30
C THR A 14 6.84 3.09 -0.06
N PRO A 15 7.88 2.30 -0.43
CA PRO A 15 7.76 0.86 -0.57
C PRO A 15 7.36 0.14 0.72
N LEU A 16 8.01 0.47 1.84
CA LEU A 16 7.69 -0.15 3.14
C LEU A 16 6.24 0.14 3.53
N ASP A 17 5.77 1.38 3.38
CA ASP A 17 4.38 1.78 3.60
C ASP A 17 3.39 0.96 2.77
N SER A 18 3.78 0.59 1.55
CA SER A 18 2.97 -0.23 0.66
C SER A 18 2.93 -1.68 1.11
N ILE A 19 4.07 -2.23 1.55
CA ILE A 19 4.18 -3.59 2.11
C ILE A 19 3.36 -3.71 3.39
N TYR A 20 3.43 -2.73 4.30
CA TYR A 20 2.60 -2.72 5.51
C TYR A 20 1.11 -2.66 5.18
N ALA A 21 0.72 -1.80 4.24
CA ALA A 21 -0.67 -1.73 3.80
C ALA A 21 -1.15 -3.06 3.18
N LEU A 22 -0.31 -3.74 2.39
CA LEU A 22 -0.62 -5.08 1.87
C LEU A 22 -0.68 -6.15 2.98
N THR A 23 0.08 -5.98 4.05
CA THR A 23 0.00 -6.87 5.23
C THR A 23 -1.34 -6.70 5.94
N ASP A 24 -1.83 -5.46 6.09
CA ASP A 24 -3.19 -5.21 6.61
C ASP A 24 -4.26 -5.85 5.73
N LEU A 25 -4.09 -5.76 4.40
CA LEU A 25 -4.98 -6.40 3.44
C LEU A 25 -5.00 -7.93 3.61
N ARG A 26 -3.84 -8.55 3.79
CA ARG A 26 -3.71 -9.99 4.07
C ARG A 26 -4.48 -10.38 5.33
N ILE A 27 -4.43 -9.57 6.39
CA ILE A 27 -5.16 -9.83 7.63
C ILE A 27 -6.68 -9.81 7.39
N ILE A 28 -7.18 -8.85 6.59
CA ILE A 28 -8.61 -8.79 6.23
C ILE A 28 -9.02 -10.08 5.52
N PHE A 29 -8.25 -10.51 4.51
CA PHE A 29 -8.55 -11.74 3.78
C PHE A 29 -8.47 -12.99 4.63
N ARG A 30 -7.48 -13.09 5.53
CA ARG A 30 -7.36 -14.19 6.48
C ARG A 30 -8.58 -14.28 7.41
N LYS A 31 -9.08 -13.15 7.91
CA LYS A 31 -10.27 -13.10 8.76
C LYS A 31 -11.56 -13.44 8.03
N SER A 32 -11.60 -13.26 6.71
CA SER A 32 -12.74 -13.63 5.87
C SER A 32 -12.68 -15.08 5.36
N SER A 33 -11.58 -15.80 5.62
CA SER A 33 -11.43 -17.21 5.25
C SER A 33 -12.48 -18.08 5.96
N PRO A 34 -12.98 -19.16 5.34
CA PRO A 34 -12.62 -19.67 4.00
C PRO A 34 -13.46 -19.09 2.85
N GLN A 35 -14.64 -18.53 3.11
CA GLN A 35 -15.52 -18.05 2.03
C GLN A 35 -15.07 -16.72 1.41
N HIS A 36 -14.14 -16.00 2.04
CA HIS A 36 -13.66 -14.67 1.65
C HIS A 36 -14.77 -13.62 1.49
N ASN A 37 -15.91 -13.84 2.15
CA ASN A 37 -17.02 -12.90 2.15
C ASN A 37 -16.66 -11.68 2.98
N LEU A 38 -16.52 -10.54 2.29
CA LEU A 38 -16.25 -9.25 2.92
C LEU A 38 -17.56 -8.54 3.22
N ASN A 39 -17.75 -8.08 4.45
CA ASN A 39 -18.81 -7.12 4.77
C ASN A 39 -18.47 -5.73 4.20
N ASP A 40 -19.44 -4.80 4.20
CA ASP A 40 -19.27 -3.49 3.58
C ASP A 40 -18.15 -2.65 4.22
N SER A 41 -17.92 -2.82 5.52
CA SER A 41 -16.80 -2.17 6.21
C SER A 41 -15.45 -2.72 5.72
N GLN A 42 -15.33 -4.04 5.57
CA GLN A 42 -14.15 -4.69 5.02
C GLN A 42 -13.93 -4.29 3.55
N LYS A 43 -14.98 -4.27 2.71
CA LYS A 43 -14.89 -3.79 1.32
C LYS A 43 -14.36 -2.35 1.24
N LYS A 44 -14.87 -1.45 2.10
CA LYS A 44 -14.37 -0.06 2.18
C LYS A 44 -12.89 -0.01 2.60
N LYS A 45 -12.46 -0.84 3.56
CA LYS A 45 -11.05 -0.94 3.98
C LYS A 45 -10.15 -1.47 2.85
N VAL A 46 -10.56 -2.54 2.17
CA VAL A 46 -9.83 -3.10 1.01
C VAL A 46 -9.67 -2.04 -0.09
N LYS A 47 -10.74 -1.31 -0.43
CA LYS A 47 -10.69 -0.22 -1.42
C LYS A 47 -9.73 0.90 -1.01
N LYS A 48 -9.71 1.27 0.27
CA LYS A 48 -8.79 2.30 0.80
C LYS A 48 -7.33 1.85 0.72
N ILE A 49 -7.05 0.61 1.13
CA ILE A 49 -5.70 0.04 1.11
C ILE A 49 -5.17 -0.07 -0.32
N THR A 50 -5.94 -0.69 -1.21
CA THR A 50 -5.53 -0.87 -2.62
C THR A 50 -5.30 0.47 -3.34
N LYS A 51 -6.13 1.48 -3.07
CA LYS A 51 -5.91 2.84 -3.61
C LYS A 51 -4.63 3.49 -3.06
N LYS A 52 -4.32 3.30 -1.77
CA LYS A 52 -3.07 3.79 -1.17
C LYS A 52 -1.86 3.13 -1.81
N VAL A 53 -1.86 1.80 -1.91
CA VAL A 53 -0.77 1.02 -2.51
C VAL A 53 -0.55 1.45 -3.96
N ARG A 54 -1.62 1.57 -4.77
CA ARG A 54 -1.51 2.03 -6.16
C ARG A 54 -0.84 3.41 -6.26
N LYS A 55 -1.29 4.39 -5.47
CA LYS A 55 -0.71 5.75 -5.48
C LYS A 55 0.76 5.73 -5.08
N ASN A 56 1.14 4.91 -4.10
CA ASN A 56 2.52 4.77 -3.67
C ASN A 56 3.40 4.17 -4.76
N LEU A 57 2.92 3.11 -5.45
CA LEU A 57 3.63 2.49 -6.57
C LEU A 57 3.78 3.46 -7.75
N ASP A 58 2.73 4.21 -8.10
CA ASP A 58 2.80 5.25 -9.15
C ASP A 58 3.85 6.32 -8.80
N TYR A 59 3.98 6.67 -7.52
CA TYR A 59 4.95 7.65 -7.05
C TYR A 59 6.39 7.14 -7.12
N ILE A 60 6.61 5.87 -6.77
CA ILE A 60 7.91 5.20 -6.90
C ILE A 60 8.30 5.11 -8.37
N GLN A 61 7.39 4.65 -9.23
CA GLN A 61 7.64 4.49 -10.67
C GLN A 61 8.06 5.83 -11.31
N LYS A 62 7.30 6.91 -11.06
CA LYS A 62 7.63 8.25 -11.55
C LYS A 62 8.97 8.79 -11.05
N ALA A 63 9.46 8.32 -9.92
CA ALA A 63 10.75 8.74 -9.39
C ALA A 63 11.92 7.95 -9.98
N VAL A 64 11.67 6.74 -10.50
CA VAL A 64 12.67 5.89 -11.17
C VAL A 64 12.74 6.20 -12.68
N GLU A 65 11.65 6.63 -13.29
CA GLU A 65 11.58 7.04 -14.70
C GLU A 65 12.11 8.45 -14.99
N LYS A 66 12.45 9.22 -13.94
CA LYS A 66 13.05 10.56 -14.03
C LYS A 66 14.57 10.47 -14.00
#